data_AF-A0A3S1E5S6-F1
#
_entry.id   AF-A0A3S1E5S6-F1
#
_cell.length_a   1.000
_cell.length_b   1.000
_cell.length_c   1.000
_cell.angle_alpha   90.00
_cell.angle_beta   90.00
_cell.angle_gamma   90.00
#
_symmetry.space_group_name_H-M   'P 1'
#
loop_
_entity.id
_entity.type
_entity.pdbx_description
1 polymer ?
#
loop_
_entity_poly.entity_id
_entity_poly.type
_entity_poly.pdbx_seq_one_letter_code
_entity_poly.pdbx_strand_id
1 'polypeptide(L)' 'MMNLTQDLAKLIRLTGDRAKLDAKANGTYIVYKTAEGKLVKEYSTGEIKEMNEQESTHD' A
#
# COMPACT_ATOMS: atom_id res chain seq x y z
N MET A 1 -25.23 12.98 -12.44
CA MET A 1 -25.62 12.20 -11.26
C MET A 1 -24.34 11.61 -10.69
N MET A 2 -23.94 11.97 -9.46
CA MET A 2 -22.73 11.40 -8.84
C MET A 2 -22.92 9.90 -8.66
N ASN A 3 -22.02 9.09 -9.22
CA ASN A 3 -22.01 7.66 -9.01
C ASN A 3 -21.11 7.40 -7.79
N LEU A 4 -21.73 7.41 -6.61
CA LEU A 4 -21.05 7.30 -5.31
C LEU A 4 -20.04 6.14 -5.28
N THR A 5 -20.36 5.01 -5.90
CA THR A 5 -19.47 3.84 -6.00
C THR A 5 -18.22 4.13 -6.82
N GLN A 6 -18.36 4.83 -7.96
CA GLN A 6 -17.23 5.20 -8.82
C GLN A 6 -16.34 6.25 -8.15
N ASP A 7 -16.95 7.22 -7.46
CA ASP A 7 -16.19 8.29 -6.80
C ASP A 7 -15.45 7.76 -5.56
N LEU A 8 -16.07 6.85 -4.80
CA LEU A 8 -15.40 6.12 -3.72
C LEU A 8 -14.22 5.28 -4.24
N ALA A 9 -14.40 4.55 -5.33
CA ALA A 9 -13.33 3.76 -5.94
C ALA A 9 -12.14 4.63 -6.39
N LYS A 10 -12.42 5.82 -6.96
CA LYS A 10 -11.37 6.80 -7.29
C LYS A 10 -10.63 7.27 -6.05
N LEU A 11 -11.35 7.60 -4.98
CA LEU A 11 -10.76 8.10 -3.74
C LEU A 11 -9.86 7.05 -3.08
N ILE A 12 -10.29 5.79 -3.04
CA ILE A 12 -9.47 4.66 -2.54
C ILE A 12 -8.17 4.54 -3.34
N ARG A 13 -8.26 4.55 -4.68
CA ARG A 13 -7.08 4.46 -5.55
C ARG A 13 -6.11 5.62 -5.35
N LEU A 14 -6.62 6.86 -5.36
CA LEU A 14 -5.79 8.06 -5.17
C LEU A 14 -5.11 8.08 -3.80
N THR A 15 -5.78 7.58 -2.76
CA THR A 15 -5.21 7.48 -1.41
C THR A 15 -4.03 6.49 -1.41
N GLY A 16 -4.18 5.33 -2.04
CA GLY A 16 -3.11 4.36 -2.20
C GLY A 16 -1.92 4.89 -3.01
N ASP A 17 -2.20 5.53 -4.15
CA ASP A 17 -1.18 6.14 -5.01
C ASP A 17 -0.38 7.21 -4.25
N ARG A 18 -1.08 8.08 -3.49
CA ARG A 18 -0.43 9.12 -2.69
C ARG A 18 0.44 8.54 -1.58
N ALA A 19 -0.03 7.49 -0.90
CA ALA A 19 0.72 6.82 0.16
C ALA A 19 1.99 6.17 -0.40
N LYS A 20 1.91 5.53 -1.57
CA LYS A 20 3.07 4.93 -2.26
C LYS A 20 4.11 5.98 -2.67
N LEU A 21 3.66 7.10 -3.22
CA LEU A 21 4.54 8.23 -3.53
C LEU A 21 5.22 8.81 -2.29
N ASP A 22 4.49 8.92 -1.18
CA ASP A 22 5.02 9.44 0.07
C ASP A 22 6.09 8.52 0.67
N ALA A 23 5.83 7.21 0.69
CA ALA A 23 6.79 6.22 1.15
C ALA A 23 8.08 6.27 0.32
N LYS A 24 7.95 6.39 -1.02
CA LYS A 24 9.08 6.50 -1.92
C LYS A 24 9.88 7.79 -1.71
N ALA A 25 9.21 8.93 -1.56
CA ALA A 25 9.85 10.22 -1.34
C ALA A 25 10.65 10.26 -0.02
N ASN A 26 10.18 9.54 1.00
CA ASN A 26 10.83 9.46 2.30
C ASN A 26 11.79 8.26 2.46
N GLY A 27 12.03 7.48 1.40
CA GLY A 27 12.95 6.35 1.44
C GLY A 27 12.50 5.18 2.34
N THR A 28 11.21 5.07 2.64
CA THR A 28 10.63 4.00 3.46
C THR A 28 9.81 3.01 2.61
N TYR A 29 9.05 2.12 3.24
CA TYR A 29 8.16 1.17 2.60
C TYR A 29 6.68 1.46 2.90
N ILE A 30 5.81 1.02 2.00
CA ILE A 30 4.36 0.98 2.21
C ILE A 30 3.91 -0.47 2.40
N VAL A 31 2.93 -0.69 3.28
CA VAL A 31 2.29 -2.00 3.47
C VAL A 31 0.88 -1.98 2.90
N TYR A 32 0.54 -2.97 2.09
CA TYR A 32 -0.82 -3.13 1.56
C TYR A 32 -1.20 -4.59 1.37
N LYS A 33 -2.50 -4.83 1.21
CA LYS A 33 -3.07 -6.15 0.93
C LYS A 33 -3.19 -6.35 -0.57
N THR A 34 -2.67 -7.47 -1.08
CA THR A 34 -2.80 -7.85 -2.49
C THR A 34 -4.21 -8.37 -2.79
N ALA A 35 -4.55 -8.48 -4.07
CA ALA A 35 -5.82 -9.09 -4.50
C ALA A 35 -5.97 -10.55 -4.03
N GLU A 36 -4.85 -11.26 -3.81
CA GLU A 36 -4.79 -12.61 -3.27
C GLU A 36 -4.97 -12.65 -1.74
N GLY A 37 -5.04 -11.48 -1.10
CA GLY A 37 -5.26 -11.34 0.32
C GLY A 37 -4.00 -11.37 1.19
N LYS A 38 -2.82 -11.43 0.58
CA LYS A 38 -1.53 -11.39 1.29
C LYS A 38 -1.12 -9.96 1.64
N LEU A 39 -0.42 -9.78 2.75
CA LEU A 39 0.21 -8.49 3.08
C LEU A 39 1.61 -8.44 2.48
N VAL A 40 1.93 -7.33 1.83
CA VAL A 40 3.26 -7.09 1.24
C VAL A 40 3.79 -5.74 1.68
N LYS A 41 5.12 -5.66 1.82
CA LYS A 41 5.90 -4.43 1.98
C LYS A 41 6.48 -4.08 0.62
N GLU A 42 6.19 -2.89 0.10
CA GLU A 42 6.84 -2.34 -1.08
C GLU A 42 7.79 -1.22 -0.69
N TYR A 43 9.08 -1.40 -0.94
CA TYR A 43 10.14 -0.47 -0.60
C TYR A 43 10.29 0.63 -1.67
N SER A 44 10.92 1.74 -1.32
CA SER A 44 11.23 2.86 -2.22
C SER A 44 12.02 2.47 -3.48
N THR A 45 12.76 1.36 -3.42
CA THR A 45 13.49 0.73 -4.54
C THR A 45 12.59 0.03 -5.56
N GLY A 46 11.33 -0.22 -5.21
CA GLY A 46 10.41 -1.05 -5.97
C GLY A 46 10.47 -2.54 -5.61
N GLU A 47 11.31 -2.93 -4.65
CA GLU A 47 11.31 -4.30 -4.11
C GLU A 47 10.02 -4.55 -3.33
N ILE A 48 9.36 -5.69 -3.60
CA ILE A 48 8.15 -6.13 -2.91
C ILE A 48 8.45 -7.41 -2.15
N LYS A 49 8.22 -7.41 -0.84
CA LYS A 49 8.38 -8.59 0.04
C LYS A 49 7.05 -8.96 0.69
N GLU A 50 6.74 -10.25 0.71
CA GLU A 50 5.62 -10.75 1.52
C GLU A 50 5.94 -10.57 3.00
N MET A 51 4.96 -10.07 3.77
CA MET A 51 5.10 -9.91 5.21
C MET A 51 4.69 -11.21 5.88
N ASN A 52 5.68 -11.98 6.34
CA ASN A 52 5.43 -13.14 7.19
C ASN A 52 5.12 -12.67 8.61
N GLU A 53 4.18 -13.33 9.30
CA GLU A 53 3.73 -12.96 10.65
C GLU A 53 4.88 -12.81 11.67
N GLN A 54 6.01 -13.48 11.42
CA GLN A 54 7.20 -13.48 12.29
C GLN A 54 8.08 -12.23 12.18
N GLU A 55 7.89 -11.35 11.18
CA GLU A 55 8.67 -10.10 11.08
C GLU A 55 8.12 -8.95 11.95
N SER A 56 7.09 -9.21 12.75
CA SER A 56 6.49 -8.22 13.66
C SER A 56 7.08 -8.25 15.07
N THR A 57 8.32 -8.75 15.23
CA THR A 57 9.12 -8.51 16.43
C THR A 57 9.81 -7.15 16.29
N HIS A 58 9.18 -6.10 16.82
CA HIS A 58 9.84 -4.85 17.12
C HIS A 58 10.61 -5.02 18.44
N ASP A 59 11.94 -4.83 18.41
CA ASP A 59 12.73 -4.45 19.59
C ASP A 59 12.39 -3.00 20.01
#